data_AF-A0A8I2G7N6-F1
#
_entry.id   AF-A0A8I2G7N6-F1
#
_cell.length_a   1.000
_cell.length_b   1.000
_cell.length_c   1.000
_cell.angle_alpha   90.00
_cell.angle_beta   90.00
_cell.angle_gamma   90.00
#
_symmetry.space_group_name_H-M   'P 1'
#
loop_
_entity.id
_entity.type
_entity.pdbx_description
1 polymer ?
#
loop_
_entity_poly.entity_id
_entity_poly.type
_entity_poly.pdbx_seq_one_letter_code
_entity_poly.pdbx_strand_id
1 'polypeptide(L)'
;MRSQHLPMTIEEFKRMPRKPGWKYEYWNSHAHISPMYRYAKAIVEIKPLPVNSPCKIRHVETSDEAQLISLYLAAFSDSIEYCDWKSKDISGSAGSNIKDFFAGKRGCPLPVSRAALCAGSNGEEEDIVGTALITGDKNGQAVLDLLFVAPGWQRKGVATALVSEAINELSGSGFKRLMSSYHLGNEASCSWHRSFGFMEITR
;
A
#
# COMPACT_ATOMS: atom_id res chain seq x y z
N MET A 1 -7.13 -12.38 5.83
CA MET A 1 -6.86 -12.20 7.27
C MET A 1 -8.17 -12.27 8.07
N ARG A 2 -8.14 -12.69 9.35
CA ARG A 2 -9.33 -12.80 10.22
C ARG A 2 -9.09 -12.18 11.58
N SER A 3 -10.14 -11.66 12.19
CA SER A 3 -10.13 -11.29 13.61
C SER A 3 -9.81 -12.52 14.47
N GLN A 4 -9.10 -12.31 15.58
CA GLN A 4 -8.69 -13.39 16.47
C GLN A 4 -9.57 -13.41 17.72
N HIS A 5 -9.90 -14.63 18.15
CA HIS A 5 -10.68 -14.90 19.36
C HIS A 5 -9.92 -15.92 20.19
N LEU A 6 -9.26 -15.45 21.24
CA LEU A 6 -8.31 -16.26 22.00
C LEU A 6 -8.90 -16.55 23.40
N PRO A 7 -9.13 -17.81 23.77
CA PRO A 7 -9.56 -18.14 25.11
C PRO A 7 -8.43 -17.82 26.10
N MET A 8 -8.72 -17.01 27.12
CA MET A 8 -7.76 -16.65 28.17
C MET A 8 -8.45 -15.98 29.36
N THR A 9 -7.73 -15.86 30.46
CA THR A 9 -8.16 -15.11 31.64
C THR A 9 -8.05 -13.60 31.43
N ILE A 10 -8.80 -12.82 32.23
CA ILE A 10 -8.72 -11.36 32.19
C ILE A 10 -7.33 -10.84 32.59
N GLU A 11 -6.62 -11.56 33.46
CA GLU A 11 -5.26 -11.18 33.89
C GLU A 11 -4.22 -11.41 32.80
N GLU A 12 -4.38 -12.47 32.00
CA GLU A 12 -3.58 -12.66 30.78
C GLU A 12 -3.90 -11.59 29.74
N PHE A 13 -5.19 -11.27 29.52
CA PHE A 13 -5.61 -10.23 28.58
C PHE A 13 -5.03 -8.84 28.90
N LYS A 14 -4.97 -8.48 30.19
CA LYS A 14 -4.38 -7.22 30.65
C LYS A 14 -2.88 -7.13 30.36
N ARG A 15 -2.18 -8.27 30.32
CA ARG A 15 -0.73 -8.36 30.03
C ARG A 15 -0.41 -8.50 28.54
N MET A 16 -1.42 -8.71 27.69
CA MET A 16 -1.19 -8.89 26.26
C MET A 16 -0.51 -7.66 25.63
N PRO A 17 0.55 -7.87 24.83
CA PRO A 17 1.14 -6.80 24.05
C PRO A 17 0.12 -6.26 23.04
N ARG A 18 0.00 -4.93 22.98
CA ARG A 18 -0.94 -4.24 22.10
C ARG A 18 -0.23 -3.81 20.82
N LYS A 19 -0.82 -4.17 19.69
CA LYS A 19 -0.35 -3.74 18.36
C LYS A 19 -1.06 -2.45 17.92
N PRO A 20 -0.33 -1.45 17.39
CA PRO A 20 -0.96 -0.27 16.78
C PRO A 20 -1.97 -0.66 15.69
N GLY A 21 -3.07 0.10 15.60
CA GLY A 21 -4.11 -0.16 14.59
C GLY A 21 -5.01 -1.38 14.87
N TRP A 22 -4.82 -2.07 15.99
CA TRP A 22 -5.67 -3.18 16.44
C TRP A 22 -6.46 -2.80 17.71
N LYS A 23 -7.71 -3.23 17.75
CA LYS A 23 -8.62 -3.14 18.89
C LYS A 23 -8.57 -4.45 19.67
N TYR A 24 -8.61 -4.33 20.99
CA TYR A 24 -8.54 -5.45 21.91
C TYR A 24 -9.62 -5.25 22.96
N GLU A 25 -10.55 -6.18 23.01
CA GLU A 25 -11.68 -6.16 23.93
C GLU A 25 -11.79 -7.56 24.60
N TYR A 26 -12.40 -7.64 25.78
CA TYR A 26 -12.50 -8.89 26.55
C TYR A 26 -13.92 -9.15 27.03
N TRP A 27 -14.49 -10.28 26.64
CA TRP A 27 -15.79 -10.79 27.10
C TRP A 27 -15.85 -12.31 26.91
N ASN A 28 -16.77 -12.98 27.60
CA ASN A 28 -16.98 -14.44 27.51
C ASN A 28 -15.70 -15.28 27.70
N SER A 29 -14.77 -14.86 28.57
CA SER A 29 -13.47 -15.53 28.78
C SER A 29 -12.58 -15.61 27.53
N HIS A 30 -12.75 -14.65 26.62
CA HIS A 30 -11.97 -14.53 25.40
C HIS A 30 -11.43 -13.10 25.22
N ALA A 31 -10.23 -13.01 24.66
CA ALA A 31 -9.74 -11.80 24.03
C ALA A 31 -10.21 -11.77 22.57
N HIS A 32 -10.81 -10.65 22.16
CA HIS A 32 -11.19 -10.42 20.77
C HIS A 32 -10.30 -9.33 20.19
N ILE A 33 -9.61 -9.65 19.10
CA ILE A 33 -8.62 -8.79 18.46
C ILE A 33 -9.06 -8.54 17.03
N SER A 34 -9.38 -7.30 16.72
CA SER A 34 -9.90 -6.89 15.41
C SER A 34 -9.26 -5.57 14.95
N PRO A 35 -9.26 -5.23 13.65
CA PRO A 35 -8.68 -3.97 13.19
C PRO A 35 -9.47 -2.76 13.70
N MET A 36 -8.76 -1.69 14.05
CA MET A 36 -9.36 -0.40 14.43
C MET A 36 -9.55 0.53 13.22
N TYR A 37 -9.13 0.11 12.02
CA TYR A 37 -9.21 0.89 10.77
C TYR A 37 -8.67 2.33 10.88
N ARG A 38 -7.58 2.50 11.64
CA ARG A 38 -6.90 3.78 11.80
C ARG A 38 -5.76 3.91 10.80
N TYR A 39 -5.64 5.11 10.23
CA TYR A 39 -4.63 5.44 9.24
C TYR A 39 -3.73 6.56 9.77
N ALA A 40 -2.43 6.44 9.50
CA ALA A 40 -1.49 7.54 9.65
C ALA A 40 -1.34 8.26 8.32
N LYS A 41 -1.21 9.58 8.38
CA LYS A 41 -0.78 10.40 7.24
C LYS A 41 0.69 10.70 7.41
N ALA A 42 1.45 10.61 6.32
CA ALA A 42 2.87 10.88 6.34
C ALA A 42 3.31 11.66 5.10
N ILE A 43 4.44 12.35 5.22
CA ILE A 43 5.06 13.12 4.15
C ILE A 43 6.53 12.73 4.01
N VAL A 44 7.04 12.76 2.79
CA VAL A 44 8.48 12.72 2.51
C VAL A 44 8.85 13.90 1.61
N GLU A 45 10.05 14.44 1.80
CA GLU A 45 10.57 15.47 0.91
C GLU A 45 10.91 14.88 -0.46
N ILE A 46 10.58 15.62 -1.52
CA ILE A 46 10.96 15.24 -2.87
C ILE A 46 12.36 15.79 -3.14
N LYS A 47 13.32 14.87 -3.19
CA LYS A 47 14.72 15.09 -3.55
C LYS A 47 15.16 13.90 -4.40
N PRO A 48 16.08 14.08 -5.36
CA PRO A 48 16.57 12.96 -6.16
C PRO A 48 17.13 11.82 -5.29
N LEU A 49 16.74 10.59 -5.62
CA LEU A 49 17.13 9.37 -4.93
C LEU A 49 17.82 8.40 -5.90
N PRO A 50 18.83 7.64 -5.44
CA PRO A 50 19.37 6.54 -6.23
C PRO A 50 18.30 5.47 -6.46
N VAL A 51 18.21 4.95 -7.68
CA VAL A 51 17.30 3.86 -8.03
C VAL A 51 18.11 2.58 -8.18
N ASN A 52 17.82 1.60 -7.34
CA ASN A 52 18.29 0.22 -7.52
C ASN A 52 17.07 -0.68 -7.59
N SER A 53 16.81 -1.26 -8.76
CA SER A 53 15.62 -2.06 -9.01
C SER A 53 16.00 -3.48 -9.46
N PRO A 54 15.39 -4.53 -8.88
CA PRO A 54 15.55 -5.89 -9.38
C PRO A 54 14.66 -6.17 -10.61
N CYS A 55 13.76 -5.25 -10.96
CA CYS A 55 12.82 -5.36 -12.08
C CYS A 55 12.97 -4.16 -13.02
N LYS A 56 12.54 -4.31 -14.26
CA LYS A 56 12.38 -3.19 -15.18
C LYS A 56 11.25 -2.30 -14.69
N ILE A 57 11.45 -0.98 -14.70
CA ILE A 57 10.41 -0.02 -14.28
C ILE A 57 10.02 0.84 -15.49
N ARG A 58 8.71 1.07 -15.67
CA ARG A 58 8.16 2.02 -16.65
C ARG A 58 6.99 2.80 -16.06
N HIS A 59 6.50 3.77 -16.83
CA HIS A 59 5.24 4.45 -16.54
C HIS A 59 4.06 3.48 -16.56
N VAL A 60 3.08 3.74 -15.71
CA VAL A 60 1.77 3.06 -15.76
C VAL A 60 0.97 3.58 -16.95
N GLU A 61 0.34 2.66 -17.67
CA GLU A 61 -0.56 2.93 -18.78
C GLU A 61 -1.99 2.48 -18.45
N THR A 62 -2.99 3.05 -19.11
CA THR A 62 -4.40 2.64 -18.90
C THR A 62 -4.65 1.17 -19.29
N SER A 63 -3.88 0.66 -20.25
CA SER A 63 -3.86 -0.76 -20.65
C SER A 63 -3.46 -1.70 -19.50
N ASP A 64 -2.79 -1.21 -18.46
CA ASP A 64 -2.37 -2.01 -17.30
C ASP A 64 -3.52 -2.36 -16.35
N GLU A 65 -4.72 -1.76 -16.51
CA GLU A 65 -5.83 -1.86 -15.55
C GLU A 65 -6.11 -3.31 -15.10
N ALA A 66 -6.23 -4.25 -16.04
CA ALA A 66 -6.55 -5.63 -15.73
C ALA A 66 -5.45 -6.33 -14.91
N GLN A 67 -4.18 -6.08 -15.25
CA GLN A 67 -3.04 -6.63 -14.50
C GLN A 67 -2.94 -5.99 -13.11
N LEU A 68 -3.18 -4.68 -13.00
CA LEU A 68 -3.16 -3.97 -11.72
C LEU A 68 -4.27 -4.44 -10.77
N ILE A 69 -5.46 -4.75 -11.27
CA ILE A 69 -6.53 -5.35 -10.46
C ILE A 69 -6.09 -6.72 -9.92
N SER A 70 -5.50 -7.55 -10.78
CA SER A 70 -5.01 -8.88 -10.40
C SER A 70 -3.89 -8.80 -9.37
N LEU A 71 -2.94 -7.88 -9.58
CA LEU A 71 -1.84 -7.61 -8.66
C LEU A 71 -2.34 -7.06 -7.32
N TYR A 72 -3.33 -6.16 -7.31
CA TYR A 72 -3.92 -5.61 -6.10
C TYR A 72 -4.53 -6.74 -5.25
N LEU A 73 -5.27 -7.66 -5.88
CA LEU A 73 -5.83 -8.82 -5.19
C LEU A 73 -4.75 -9.71 -4.59
N ALA A 74 -3.70 -10.00 -5.34
CA ALA A 74 -2.57 -10.79 -4.84
C ALA A 74 -1.88 -10.11 -3.64
N ALA A 75 -1.75 -8.78 -3.66
CA ALA A 75 -1.06 -8.03 -2.62
C ALA A 75 -1.90 -7.83 -1.34
N PHE A 76 -3.22 -7.64 -1.46
CA PHE A 76 -4.07 -7.23 -0.34
C PHE A 76 -5.09 -8.27 0.14
N SER A 77 -5.36 -9.36 -0.59
CA SER A 77 -6.41 -10.32 -0.20
C SER A 77 -6.24 -10.91 1.21
N ASP A 78 -5.01 -11.02 1.70
CA ASP A 78 -4.70 -11.47 3.07
C ASP A 78 -4.18 -10.36 4.00
N SER A 79 -4.49 -9.10 3.69
CA SER A 79 -4.04 -7.93 4.45
C SER A 79 -5.06 -7.48 5.50
N ILE A 80 -4.67 -6.48 6.31
CA ILE A 80 -5.52 -5.92 7.35
C ILE A 80 -6.70 -5.11 6.83
N GLU A 81 -6.51 -4.50 5.66
CA GLU A 81 -7.47 -3.71 4.93
C GLU A 81 -8.73 -4.51 4.59
N TYR A 82 -8.60 -5.84 4.47
CA TYR A 82 -9.69 -6.77 4.16
C TYR A 82 -9.93 -7.82 5.26
N CYS A 83 -9.57 -7.51 6.50
CA CYS A 83 -9.84 -8.40 7.63
C CYS A 83 -11.33 -8.74 7.71
N ASP A 84 -11.65 -10.03 7.76
CA ASP A 84 -13.00 -10.59 7.83
C ASP A 84 -13.88 -10.44 6.57
N TRP A 85 -13.37 -9.79 5.50
CA TRP A 85 -14.10 -9.67 4.24
C TRP A 85 -14.25 -11.03 3.54
N LYS A 86 -15.26 -11.14 2.68
CA LYS A 86 -15.43 -12.30 1.78
C LYS A 86 -14.68 -12.03 0.49
N SER A 87 -14.14 -13.08 -0.13
CA SER A 87 -13.35 -12.95 -1.37
C SER A 87 -14.05 -12.13 -2.47
N LYS A 88 -15.37 -12.31 -2.65
CA LYS A 88 -16.15 -11.56 -3.64
C LYS A 88 -16.14 -10.03 -3.40
N ASP A 89 -16.15 -9.62 -2.13
CA ASP A 89 -16.20 -8.21 -1.75
C ASP A 89 -14.82 -7.58 -1.92
N ILE A 90 -13.75 -8.36 -1.71
CA ILE A 90 -12.37 -7.96 -2.00
C ILE A 90 -12.18 -7.77 -3.51
N SER A 91 -12.65 -8.70 -4.35
CA SER A 91 -12.61 -8.58 -5.82
C SER A 91 -13.35 -7.35 -6.33
N GLY A 92 -14.55 -7.08 -5.83
CA GLY A 92 -15.27 -5.85 -6.16
C GLY A 92 -14.51 -4.59 -5.76
N SER A 93 -13.95 -4.58 -4.54
CA SER A 93 -13.16 -3.46 -4.03
C SER A 93 -11.89 -3.21 -4.84
N ALA A 94 -11.13 -4.26 -5.20
CA ALA A 94 -9.93 -4.14 -6.02
C ALA A 94 -10.25 -3.53 -7.39
N GLY A 95 -11.30 -4.03 -8.05
CA GLY A 95 -11.78 -3.48 -9.32
C GLY A 95 -12.14 -2.00 -9.22
N SER A 96 -12.91 -1.61 -8.20
CA SER A 96 -13.27 -0.20 -7.98
C SER A 96 -12.06 0.68 -7.69
N ASN A 97 -11.12 0.26 -6.84
CA ASN A 97 -9.95 1.08 -6.49
C ASN A 97 -9.10 1.44 -7.71
N ILE A 98 -8.81 0.47 -8.58
CA ILE A 98 -7.98 0.72 -9.78
C ILE A 98 -8.76 1.52 -10.83
N LYS A 99 -10.03 1.21 -11.07
CA LYS A 99 -10.87 1.97 -12.02
C LYS A 99 -11.06 3.43 -11.57
N ASP A 100 -11.29 3.63 -10.27
CA ASP A 100 -11.49 4.97 -9.71
C ASP A 100 -10.18 5.78 -9.68
N PHE A 101 -9.02 5.12 -9.63
CA PHE A 101 -7.72 5.77 -9.89
C PHE A 101 -7.69 6.31 -11.32
N PHE A 102 -7.83 5.47 -12.35
CA PHE A 102 -7.78 5.94 -13.74
C PHE A 102 -8.87 6.95 -14.11
N ALA A 103 -10.05 6.83 -13.50
CA ALA A 103 -11.15 7.79 -13.67
C ALA A 103 -10.95 9.12 -12.90
N GLY A 104 -9.86 9.27 -12.15
CA GLY A 104 -9.52 10.46 -11.39
C GLY A 104 -10.40 10.73 -10.16
N LYS A 105 -11.18 9.75 -9.72
CA LYS A 105 -12.04 9.88 -8.53
C LYS A 105 -11.25 9.80 -7.21
N ARG A 106 -10.03 9.29 -7.26
CA ARG A 106 -9.08 9.21 -6.13
C ARG A 106 -8.14 10.43 -6.04
N GLY A 107 -8.31 11.40 -6.94
CA GLY A 107 -7.36 12.48 -7.20
C GLY A 107 -6.95 12.45 -8.67
N CYS A 108 -6.32 13.52 -9.17
CA CYS A 108 -5.90 13.59 -10.57
C CYS A 108 -4.71 12.64 -10.80
N PRO A 109 -4.80 11.58 -11.61
CA PRO A 109 -3.68 10.67 -11.82
C PRO A 109 -2.49 11.41 -12.43
N LEU A 110 -1.30 11.24 -11.85
CA LEU A 110 -0.08 11.83 -12.36
C LEU A 110 0.66 10.83 -13.26
N PRO A 111 1.25 11.30 -14.38
CA PRO A 111 2.01 10.44 -15.32
C PRO A 111 3.28 9.86 -14.68
N VAL A 112 3.68 10.37 -13.51
CA VAL A 112 4.81 9.88 -12.71
C VAL A 112 4.55 8.50 -12.06
N SER A 113 3.35 7.95 -12.20
CA SER A 113 3.01 6.61 -11.70
C SER A 113 3.90 5.53 -12.35
N ARG A 114 4.30 4.51 -11.58
CA ARG A 114 5.26 3.50 -12.00
C ARG A 114 4.75 2.07 -11.87
N ALA A 115 5.12 1.22 -12.82
CA ALA A 115 4.93 -0.22 -12.80
C ALA A 115 6.31 -0.92 -12.87
N ALA A 116 6.48 -1.95 -12.06
CA ALA A 116 7.65 -2.82 -12.06
C ALA A 116 7.28 -4.12 -12.77
N LEU A 117 8.09 -4.50 -13.75
CA LEU A 117 7.88 -5.62 -14.63
C LEU A 117 9.01 -6.63 -14.47
N CYS A 118 8.62 -7.88 -14.44
CA CYS A 118 9.56 -8.99 -14.41
C CYS A 118 9.03 -10.11 -15.31
N ALA A 119 9.93 -10.99 -15.78
CA ALA A 119 9.56 -12.06 -16.71
C ALA A 119 8.39 -12.86 -16.16
N GLY A 120 7.32 -12.97 -16.94
CA GLY A 120 6.10 -13.62 -16.50
C GLY A 120 6.28 -15.13 -16.35
N SER A 121 5.32 -15.75 -15.67
CA SER A 121 5.34 -17.18 -15.33
C SER A 121 5.46 -18.09 -16.56
N ASN A 122 5.02 -17.59 -17.73
CA ASN A 122 5.00 -18.32 -19.00
C ASN A 122 6.15 -17.93 -19.94
N GLY A 123 7.06 -17.03 -19.54
CA GLY A 123 8.26 -16.66 -20.29
C GLY A 123 8.06 -15.77 -21.54
N GLU A 124 6.83 -15.56 -22.01
CA GLU A 124 6.54 -14.80 -23.23
C GLU A 124 6.12 -13.34 -22.99
N GLU A 125 5.44 -13.03 -21.88
CA GLU A 125 5.03 -11.67 -21.51
C GLU A 125 5.61 -11.25 -20.16
N GLU A 126 5.87 -9.94 -20.00
CA GLU A 126 6.29 -9.36 -18.72
C GLU A 126 5.06 -9.17 -17.81
N ASP A 127 5.10 -9.72 -16.60
CA ASP A 127 4.05 -9.52 -15.59
C ASP A 127 4.36 -8.26 -14.76
N ILE A 128 3.34 -7.45 -14.47
CA ILE A 128 3.47 -6.38 -13.47
C ILE A 128 3.50 -6.98 -12.07
N VAL A 129 4.65 -6.84 -11.41
CA VAL A 129 4.90 -7.40 -10.07
C VAL A 129 4.82 -6.36 -8.96
N GLY A 130 4.71 -5.08 -9.31
CA GLY A 130 4.56 -4.00 -8.35
C GLY A 130 4.15 -2.69 -9.02
N THR A 131 3.49 -1.81 -8.28
CA THR A 131 3.14 -0.47 -8.77
C THR A 131 3.18 0.58 -7.67
N ALA A 132 3.49 1.81 -8.06
CA ALA A 132 3.29 3.03 -7.29
C ALA A 132 2.39 3.97 -8.10
N LEU A 133 1.15 4.15 -7.65
CA LEU A 133 0.15 5.01 -8.26
C LEU A 133 0.13 6.35 -7.54
N ILE A 134 0.38 7.42 -8.30
CA ILE A 134 0.50 8.77 -7.77
C ILE A 134 -0.65 9.62 -8.29
N THR A 135 -1.28 10.38 -7.39
CA THR A 135 -2.29 11.38 -7.74
C THR A 135 -1.86 12.78 -7.31
N GLY A 136 -2.46 13.80 -7.92
CA GLY A 136 -2.46 15.17 -7.45
C GLY A 136 -3.71 15.43 -6.61
N ASP A 137 -3.54 16.04 -5.44
CA ASP A 137 -4.65 16.54 -4.64
C ASP A 137 -5.16 17.89 -5.17
N LYS A 138 -6.24 18.40 -4.56
CA LYS A 138 -6.86 19.69 -4.95
C LYS A 138 -5.95 20.91 -4.74
N ASN A 139 -4.88 20.77 -3.95
CA ASN A 139 -3.92 21.82 -3.66
C ASN A 139 -2.66 21.70 -4.54
N GLY A 140 -2.66 20.79 -5.52
CA GLY A 140 -1.51 20.53 -6.38
C GLY A 140 -0.38 19.77 -5.67
N GLN A 141 -0.65 19.06 -4.57
CA GLN A 141 0.33 18.22 -3.90
C GLN A 141 0.31 16.81 -4.48
N ALA A 142 1.49 16.19 -4.58
CA ALA A 142 1.60 14.80 -4.99
C ALA A 142 1.25 13.86 -3.83
N VAL A 143 0.48 12.82 -4.12
CA VAL A 143 0.01 11.81 -3.17
C VAL A 143 0.35 10.43 -3.73
N LEU A 144 1.08 9.63 -2.96
CA LEU A 144 1.20 8.20 -3.15
C LEU A 144 -0.12 7.55 -2.72
N ASP A 145 -1.00 7.36 -3.68
CA ASP A 145 -2.37 6.87 -3.48
C ASP A 145 -2.39 5.37 -3.21
N LEU A 146 -1.74 4.59 -4.08
CA LEU A 146 -1.63 3.14 -3.92
C LEU A 146 -0.20 2.68 -4.17
N LEU A 147 0.32 1.87 -3.27
CA LEU A 147 1.61 1.19 -3.40
C LEU A 147 1.43 -0.27 -3.03
N PHE A 148 1.73 -1.16 -3.96
CA PHE A 148 1.61 -2.59 -3.71
C PHE A 148 2.55 -3.41 -4.60
N VAL A 149 3.00 -4.54 -4.04
CA VAL A 149 3.98 -5.44 -4.66
C VAL A 149 3.49 -6.86 -4.44
N ALA A 150 3.59 -7.69 -5.47
CA ALA A 150 3.24 -9.09 -5.44
C ALA A 150 3.98 -9.81 -4.30
N PRO A 151 3.35 -10.74 -3.56
CA PRO A 151 3.96 -11.38 -2.39
C PRO A 151 5.37 -11.93 -2.61
N GLY A 152 5.63 -12.61 -3.73
CA GLY A 152 6.95 -13.17 -4.08
C GLY A 152 8.04 -12.13 -4.42
N TRP A 153 7.66 -10.87 -4.57
CA TRP A 153 8.54 -9.74 -4.89
C TRP A 153 8.69 -8.74 -3.73
N GLN A 154 7.97 -8.96 -2.63
CA GLN A 154 8.11 -8.15 -1.43
C GLN A 154 9.49 -8.33 -0.79
N ARG A 155 9.93 -7.29 -0.07
CA ARG A 155 11.23 -7.25 0.63
C ARG A 155 12.47 -7.38 -0.27
N LYS A 156 12.30 -7.26 -1.60
CA LYS A 156 13.40 -7.23 -2.59
C LYS A 156 13.76 -5.83 -3.09
N GLY A 157 13.24 -4.78 -2.45
CA GLY A 157 13.49 -3.38 -2.83
C GLY A 157 12.56 -2.80 -3.91
N VAL A 158 11.65 -3.60 -4.50
CA VAL A 158 10.74 -3.17 -5.58
C VAL A 158 9.94 -1.91 -5.22
N ALA A 159 9.28 -1.89 -4.06
CA ALA A 159 8.50 -0.73 -3.60
C ALA A 159 9.35 0.54 -3.49
N THR A 160 10.56 0.43 -2.94
CA THR A 160 11.51 1.54 -2.82
C THR A 160 11.95 2.04 -4.18
N ALA A 161 12.25 1.14 -5.13
CA ALA A 161 12.65 1.51 -6.48
C ALA A 161 11.52 2.26 -7.23
N LEU A 162 10.28 1.74 -7.15
CA LEU A 162 9.11 2.37 -7.76
C LEU A 162 8.89 3.80 -7.26
N VAL A 163 8.93 4.01 -5.95
CA VAL A 163 8.70 5.34 -5.36
C VAL A 163 9.89 6.26 -5.60
N SER A 164 11.12 5.74 -5.63
CA SER A 164 12.31 6.54 -5.96
C SER A 164 12.28 7.06 -7.41
N GLU A 165 11.89 6.21 -8.36
CA GLU A 165 11.67 6.60 -9.76
C GLU A 165 10.60 7.69 -9.88
N ALA A 166 9.46 7.52 -9.20
CA ALA A 166 8.40 8.53 -9.20
C ALA A 166 8.87 9.85 -8.56
N ILE A 167 9.60 9.80 -7.45
CA ILE A 167 10.16 10.99 -6.77
C ILE A 167 11.15 11.73 -7.68
N ASN A 168 11.99 11.02 -8.42
CA ASN A 168 12.96 11.63 -9.33
C ASN A 168 12.27 12.46 -10.42
N GLU A 169 11.20 11.92 -11.03
CA GLU A 169 10.42 12.66 -12.03
C GLU A 169 9.62 13.82 -11.41
N LEU A 170 9.02 13.60 -10.24
CA LEU A 170 8.33 14.66 -9.48
C LEU A 170 9.28 15.82 -9.11
N SER A 171 10.54 15.50 -8.78
CA SER A 171 11.58 16.49 -8.48
C SER A 171 11.88 17.37 -9.68
N GLY A 172 11.95 16.80 -10.89
CA GLY A 172 12.10 17.54 -12.14
C GLY A 172 10.89 18.43 -12.46
N SER A 173 9.72 18.08 -11.93
CA SER A 173 8.45 18.80 -12.12
C SER A 173 8.15 19.85 -11.04
N GLY A 174 9.07 20.08 -10.10
CA GLY A 174 8.98 21.14 -9.09
C GLY A 174 8.17 20.82 -7.83
N PHE A 175 7.62 19.60 -7.71
CA PHE A 175 6.97 19.15 -6.47
C PHE A 175 7.98 19.10 -5.33
N LYS A 176 7.53 19.43 -4.11
CA LYS A 176 8.40 19.53 -2.93
C LYS A 176 8.19 18.42 -1.91
N ARG A 177 7.00 17.82 -1.87
CA ARG A 177 6.62 16.80 -0.92
C ARG A 177 5.72 15.78 -1.58
N LEU A 178 5.89 14.52 -1.20
CA LEU A 178 4.99 13.42 -1.51
C LEU A 178 4.26 13.02 -0.23
N MET A 179 2.93 13.07 -0.26
CA MET A 179 2.09 12.60 0.84
C MET A 179 1.76 11.12 0.67
N SER A 180 1.52 10.41 1.77
CA SER A 180 0.92 9.08 1.74
C SER A 180 0.05 8.86 2.97
N SER A 181 -0.82 7.86 2.91
CA SER A 181 -1.64 7.39 4.03
C SER A 181 -1.57 5.87 4.09
N TYR A 182 -1.34 5.32 5.28
CA TYR A 182 -1.23 3.87 5.46
C TYR A 182 -1.96 3.40 6.71
N HIS A 183 -2.41 2.14 6.69
CA HIS A 183 -3.12 1.53 7.80
C HIS A 183 -2.15 1.22 8.95
N LEU A 184 -2.43 1.71 10.17
CA LEU A 184 -1.52 1.60 11.32
C LEU A 184 -1.24 0.16 11.76
N GLY A 185 -2.18 -0.75 11.51
CA GLY A 185 -1.99 -2.19 11.78
C GLY A 185 -1.33 -2.97 10.64
N ASN A 186 -0.97 -2.33 9.53
CA ASN A 186 -0.18 -2.93 8.45
C ASN A 186 1.31 -2.73 8.77
N GLU A 187 1.88 -3.60 9.62
CA GLU A 187 3.26 -3.47 10.12
C GLU A 187 4.31 -3.38 9.01
N ALA A 188 4.09 -4.09 7.89
CA ALA A 188 4.98 -4.06 6.73
C ALA A 188 4.98 -2.67 6.08
N SER A 189 3.80 -2.08 5.88
CA SER A 189 3.64 -0.73 5.34
C SER A 189 4.21 0.31 6.31
N CYS A 190 3.90 0.24 7.61
CA CYS A 190 4.44 1.14 8.63
C CYS A 190 5.97 1.12 8.67
N SER A 191 6.56 -0.08 8.57
CA SER A 191 8.02 -0.23 8.58
C SER A 191 8.63 0.29 7.29
N TRP A 192 8.03 0.01 6.14
CA TRP A 192 8.51 0.51 4.85
C TRP A 192 8.46 2.04 4.79
N HIS A 193 7.36 2.68 5.19
CA HIS A 193 7.23 4.15 5.20
C HIS A 193 8.34 4.79 6.05
N ARG A 194 8.55 4.31 7.27
CA ARG A 194 9.62 4.80 8.16
C ARG A 194 11.00 4.60 7.55
N SER A 195 11.30 3.42 7.01
CA SER A 195 12.59 3.14 6.37
C SER A 195 12.82 3.94 5.09
N PHE A 196 11.77 4.27 4.34
CA PHE A 196 11.86 5.13 3.16
C PHE A 196 12.10 6.60 3.52
N GLY A 197 11.77 7.02 4.75
CA GLY A 197 11.95 8.39 5.23
C GLY A 197 10.66 9.22 5.30
N PHE A 198 9.48 8.58 5.19
CA PHE A 198 8.22 9.25 5.48
C PHE A 198 8.14 9.60 6.97
N MET A 199 7.76 10.84 7.25
CA MET A 199 7.48 11.35 8.59
C MET A 199 5.97 11.48 8.78
N GLU A 200 5.44 10.86 9.84
CA GLU A 200 4.03 11.00 10.21
C GLU A 200 3.72 12.46 10.57
N ILE A 201 2.59 12.96 10.06
CA ILE A 201 2.07 14.28 10.41
C ILE A 201 0.90 14.10 11.36
N THR A 202 1.01 14.67 12.56
CA THR A 202 -0.10 14.73 13.50
C THR A 202 -1.07 15.82 13.04
N ARG A 203 -2.37 15.51 13.08
CA ARG A 203 -3.42 16.54 13.01
C ARG A 203 -3.67 17.11 14.39
#